data_AF-A0A3B0XFZ1-F1
#
_entry.id   AF-A0A3B0XFZ1-F1
#
_cell.length_a   1.000
_cell.length_b   1.000
_cell.length_c   1.000
_cell.angle_alpha   90.00
_cell.angle_beta   90.00
_cell.angle_gamma   90.00
#
_symmetry.space_group_name_H-M   'P 1'
#
loop_
_entity.id
_entity.type
_entity.pdbx_description
1 polymer ?
#
loop_
_entity_poly.entity_id
_entity_poly.type
_entity_poly.pdbx_seq_one_letter_code
_entity_poly.pdbx_strand_id
1 'polypeptide(L)'
;MSKQDQDQLLRKLADTFINIANEQSETQDKNIVNTSFMYAASRFCAYVAASSARNIEDFQGKQKQGIDFFTAEFQRMLESNMKNYEKVFQSTETLRYEEFMKKD
;
A
#
# COMPACT_ATOMS: atom_id res chain seq x y z
N MET A 1 -18.38 -4.35 -13.08
CA MET A 1 -17.40 -5.16 -12.30
C MET A 1 -18.00 -5.45 -10.95
N SER A 2 -17.88 -6.69 -10.47
CA SER A 2 -18.28 -7.03 -9.10
C SER A 2 -17.26 -6.48 -8.09
N LYS A 3 -17.64 -6.42 -6.81
CA LYS A 3 -16.71 -6.07 -5.72
C LYS A 3 -15.52 -7.04 -5.66
N GLN A 4 -15.75 -8.32 -5.93
CA GLN A 4 -14.69 -9.34 -5.95
C GLN A 4 -13.68 -9.08 -7.07
N ASP A 5 -14.15 -8.68 -8.26
CA ASP A 5 -13.27 -8.34 -9.38
C ASP A 5 -12.41 -7.11 -9.07
N GLN A 6 -12.99 -6.11 -8.39
CA GLN A 6 -12.27 -4.91 -7.94
C GLN A 6 -11.19 -5.25 -6.93
N ASP A 7 -11.51 -6.07 -5.92
CA ASP A 7 -10.55 -6.49 -4.91
C ASP A 7 -9.41 -7.33 -5.52
N GLN A 8 -9.71 -8.18 -6.50
CA GLN A 8 -8.69 -8.96 -7.21
C GLN A 8 -7.78 -8.06 -8.04
N LEU A 9 -8.34 -7.09 -8.77
CA LEU A 9 -7.56 -6.13 -9.55
C LEU A 9 -6.66 -5.30 -8.63
N LEU A 10 -7.18 -4.82 -7.50
CA LEU A 10 -6.41 -4.07 -6.51
C LEU A 10 -5.20 -4.87 -6.03
N ARG A 11 -5.39 -6.14 -5.66
CA ARG A 11 -4.31 -7.02 -5.23
C ARG A 11 -3.25 -7.20 -6.32
N LYS A 12 -3.68 -7.54 -7.54
CA LYS A 12 -2.76 -7.71 -8.67
C LYS A 12 -1.92 -6.47 -8.93
N LEU A 13 -2.51 -5.27 -8.87
CA LEU A 13 -1.76 -4.03 -9.04
C LEU A 13 -0.81 -3.78 -7.86
N ALA A 14 -1.27 -3.98 -6.62
CA ALA A 14 -0.42 -3.87 -5.44
C ALA A 14 0.82 -4.77 -5.51
N ASP A 15 0.66 -6.02 -5.96
CA ASP A 15 1.76 -6.98 -6.13
C ASP A 15 2.83 -6.46 -7.10
N THR A 16 2.44 -5.76 -8.17
CA THR A 16 3.43 -5.17 -9.09
C THR A 16 4.31 -4.11 -8.42
N PHE A 17 3.74 -3.30 -7.53
CA PHE A 17 4.51 -2.31 -6.77
C PHE A 17 5.39 -2.96 -5.69
N ILE A 18 4.89 -4.02 -5.04
CA ILE A 18 5.64 -4.80 -4.06
C ILE A 18 6.85 -5.47 -4.73
N ASN A 19 6.69 -6.01 -5.94
CA ASN A 19 7.80 -6.61 -6.68
C ASN A 19 8.93 -5.60 -6.91
N ILE A 20 8.59 -4.37 -7.32
CA ILE A 20 9.58 -3.29 -7.46
C ILE A 20 10.25 -2.97 -6.12
N ALA A 21 9.48 -2.89 -5.03
CA ALA A 21 10.04 -2.65 -3.69
C ALA A 21 10.97 -3.79 -3.25
N ASN A 22 10.65 -5.04 -3.58
CA ASN A 22 11.49 -6.20 -3.31
C ASN A 22 12.80 -6.13 -4.08
N GLU A 23 12.76 -5.82 -5.38
CA GLU A 23 13.96 -5.62 -6.20
C GLU A 23 14.87 -4.52 -5.64
N GLN A 24 14.31 -3.37 -5.24
CA GLN A 24 15.09 -2.30 -4.62
C GLN A 24 15.71 -2.73 -3.28
N SER A 25 15.01 -3.58 -2.53
CA SER A 25 15.46 -4.09 -1.23
C SER A 25 16.60 -5.11 -1.34
N GLU A 26 16.98 -5.56 -2.54
CA GLU A 26 18.17 -6.39 -2.76
C GLU A 26 19.47 -5.60 -2.55
N THR A 27 19.44 -4.29 -2.77
CA THR A 27 20.63 -3.42 -2.71
C THR A 27 20.50 -2.25 -1.74
N GLN A 28 19.29 -1.90 -1.32
CA GLN A 28 19.00 -0.77 -0.44
C GLN A 28 18.46 -1.24 0.92
N ASP A 29 18.59 -0.37 1.93
CA ASP A 29 17.96 -0.60 3.24
C ASP A 29 16.42 -0.65 3.11
N LYS A 30 15.80 -1.67 3.71
CA LYS A 30 14.35 -1.89 3.62
C LYS A 30 13.52 -0.74 4.18
N ASN A 31 14.00 -0.03 5.20
CA ASN A 31 13.29 1.13 5.75
C ASN A 31 13.36 2.32 4.81
N ILE A 32 14.47 2.50 4.09
CA ILE A 32 14.61 3.51 3.04
C ILE A 32 13.68 3.20 1.87
N VAL A 33 13.62 1.94 1.42
CA VAL A 33 12.68 1.51 0.37
C VAL A 33 11.24 1.73 0.80
N ASN A 34 10.87 1.32 2.02
CA ASN A 34 9.52 1.55 2.57
C ASN A 34 9.16 3.04 2.63
N THR A 35 10.08 3.89 3.10
CA THR A 35 9.87 5.34 3.16
C THR A 35 9.71 5.94 1.76
N SER A 36 10.52 5.48 0.80
CA SER A 36 10.43 5.90 -0.61
C SER A 36 9.10 5.47 -1.23
N PHE A 37 8.59 4.29 -0.86
CA PHE A 37 7.32 3.80 -1.34
C PHE A 37 6.13 4.59 -0.77
N MET A 38 6.15 4.92 0.52
CA MET A 38 5.17 5.83 1.12
C MET A 38 5.20 7.23 0.47
N TYR A 39 6.39 7.74 0.14
CA TYR A 39 6.54 9.00 -0.57
C TYR A 39 6.02 8.94 -2.01
N ALA A 40 6.27 7.85 -2.73
CA ALA A 40 5.72 7.64 -4.07
C ALA A 40 4.17 7.57 -4.03
N ALA A 41 3.61 6.84 -3.08
CA ALA A 41 2.17 6.74 -2.89
C ALA A 41 1.53 8.11 -2.59
N SER A 42 2.15 8.93 -1.73
CA SER A 42 1.62 10.26 -1.41
C SER A 42 1.63 11.20 -2.63
N ARG A 43 2.67 11.15 -3.47
CA ARG A 43 2.71 11.89 -4.73
C ARG A 43 1.62 11.44 -5.70
N PHE A 44 1.35 10.15 -5.77
CA PHE A 44 0.28 9.63 -6.62
C PHE A 44 -1.11 10.03 -6.09
N CYS A 45 -1.34 9.98 -4.77
CA CYS A 45 -2.56 10.50 -4.15
C CYS A 45 -2.77 12.00 -4.46
N ALA A 46 -1.72 12.81 -4.40
CA ALA A 46 -1.78 14.22 -4.76
C ALA A 46 -2.14 14.43 -6.24
N TYR A 47 -1.57 13.61 -7.14
CA TYR A 47 -1.93 13.61 -8.56
C TYR A 47 -3.39 13.22 -8.78
N VAL A 48 -3.90 12.18 -8.11
CA VAL A 48 -5.31 11.77 -8.19
C VAL A 48 -6.23 12.91 -7.74
N ALA A 49 -5.93 13.55 -6.60
CA ALA A 49 -6.68 14.71 -6.14
C ALA A 49 -6.67 15.85 -7.15
N ALA A 50 -5.49 16.20 -7.69
CA ALA A 50 -5.36 17.26 -8.69
C ALA A 50 -6.12 16.93 -9.99
N SER A 51 -6.06 15.68 -10.45
CA SER A 51 -6.76 15.23 -11.66
C SER A 51 -8.29 15.30 -11.54
N SER A 52 -8.82 15.31 -10.30
CA SER A 52 -10.24 15.42 -10.01
C SER A 52 -10.74 16.87 -9.83
N ALA A 53 -9.82 17.85 -9.78
CA ALA A 53 -10.14 19.24 -9.58
C ALA A 53 -10.34 19.97 -10.92
N ARG A 54 -11.31 20.88 -10.98
CA ARG A 54 -11.58 21.67 -12.19
C ARG A 54 -10.71 22.93 -12.32
N ASN A 55 -10.30 23.48 -11.19
CA ASN A 55 -9.50 24.69 -11.07
C ASN A 55 -8.82 24.72 -9.69
N ILE A 56 -8.06 25.79 -9.43
CA ILE A 56 -7.29 25.94 -8.19
C ILE A 56 -8.21 26.08 -6.96
N GLU A 57 -9.34 26.76 -7.09
CA GLU A 57 -10.31 26.94 -6.00
C GLU A 57 -10.93 25.59 -5.59
N ASP A 58 -11.29 24.76 -6.56
CA ASP A 58 -11.82 23.41 -6.34
C ASP A 58 -10.79 22.48 -5.69
N PHE A 59 -9.53 22.56 -6.14
CA PHE A 59 -8.43 21.80 -5.55
C PHE A 59 -8.18 22.19 -4.10
N GLN A 60 -8.08 23.49 -3.81
CA GLN A 60 -7.85 24.02 -2.46
C GLN A 60 -9.04 23.72 -1.54
N GLY A 61 -10.27 23.89 -2.02
CA GLY A 61 -11.49 23.63 -1.24
C GLY A 61 -11.65 22.16 -0.83
N LYS A 62 -11.11 21.22 -1.63
CA LYS A 62 -11.17 19.78 -1.34
C LYS A 62 -9.88 19.20 -0.76
N GLN A 63 -8.83 20.01 -0.62
CA GLN A 63 -7.49 19.53 -0.23
C GLN A 63 -7.52 18.75 1.10
N LYS A 64 -8.14 19.34 2.13
CA LYS A 64 -8.23 18.70 3.44
C LYS A 64 -9.01 17.38 3.37
N GLN A 65 -10.16 17.39 2.69
CA GLN A 65 -10.99 16.19 2.54
C GLN A 65 -10.23 15.07 1.82
N GLY A 66 -9.45 15.40 0.78
CA GLY A 66 -8.59 14.45 0.09
C GLY A 66 -7.53 13.85 1.01
N ILE A 67 -6.82 14.68 1.78
CA ILE A 67 -5.81 14.22 2.74
C ILE A 67 -6.43 13.29 3.79
N ASP A 68 -7.55 13.70 4.38
CA ASP A 68 -8.27 12.90 5.38
C ASP A 68 -8.69 11.54 4.79
N PHE A 69 -9.20 11.53 3.56
CA PHE A 69 -9.60 10.31 2.87
C PHE A 69 -8.42 9.36 2.63
N PHE A 70 -7.33 9.83 2.02
CA PHE A 70 -6.20 8.97 1.70
C PHE A 70 -5.50 8.42 2.94
N THR A 71 -5.36 9.24 3.99
CA THR A 71 -4.73 8.80 5.25
C THR A 71 -5.60 7.77 5.98
N ALA A 72 -6.93 7.96 6.01
CA ALA A 72 -7.84 6.98 6.59
C ALA A 72 -7.82 5.64 5.83
N GLU A 73 -7.81 5.65 4.50
CA GLU A 73 -7.72 4.43 3.69
C GLU A 73 -6.38 3.71 3.89
N PHE A 74 -5.27 4.44 3.94
CA PHE A 74 -3.96 3.85 4.24
C PHE A 74 -3.93 3.21 5.62
N GLN A 75 -4.42 3.92 6.64
CA GLN A 75 -4.52 3.39 8.00
C GLN A 75 -5.35 2.10 8.05
N ARG A 76 -6.54 2.10 7.43
CA ARG A 76 -7.42 0.93 7.37
C ARG A 76 -6.73 -0.29 6.75
N MET A 77 -6.01 -0.09 5.64
CA MET A 77 -5.26 -1.16 4.98
C MET A 77 -4.09 -1.66 5.83
N LEU A 78 -3.32 -0.75 6.43
CA LEU A 78 -2.19 -1.09 7.31
C LEU A 78 -2.65 -1.89 8.52
N GLU A 79 -3.70 -1.45 9.21
CA GLU A 79 -4.30 -2.18 10.34
C GLU A 79 -4.77 -3.58 9.94
N SER A 80 -5.38 -3.71 8.76
CA SER A 80 -5.80 -5.03 8.24
C SER A 80 -4.59 -5.95 7.99
N ASN A 81 -3.50 -5.42 7.44
CA ASN A 81 -2.29 -6.19 7.18
C ASN A 81 -1.59 -6.59 8.49
N MET A 82 -1.49 -5.69 9.47
CA MET A 82 -0.92 -5.98 10.79
C MET A 82 -1.71 -7.08 11.50
N LYS A 83 -3.05 -7.03 11.48
CA LYS A 83 -3.91 -8.10 12.02
C LYS A 83 -3.68 -9.46 11.33
N ASN A 84 -3.31 -9.48 10.05
CA ASN A 84 -2.96 -10.72 9.37
C ASN A 84 -1.63 -11.29 9.90
N TYR A 85 -0.64 -10.45 10.15
CA TYR A 85 0.61 -10.89 10.78
C TYR A 85 0.40 -11.33 12.24
N GLU A 86 -0.44 -10.65 13.02
CA GLU A 86 -0.79 -11.07 14.39
C GLU A 86 -1.32 -12.51 14.41
N LYS A 87 -2.18 -12.88 13.46
CA LYS A 87 -2.69 -14.25 13.33
C LYS A 87 -1.59 -15.27 13.07
N VAL A 88 -0.61 -14.92 12.23
CA VAL A 88 0.55 -15.78 11.92
C VAL A 88 1.41 -16.01 13.17
N PHE A 89 1.61 -14.98 14.00
CA PHE A 89 2.36 -15.12 15.25
C PHE A 89 1.58 -15.83 16.37
N GLN A 90 0.24 -15.71 16.38
CA GLN A 90 -0.64 -16.38 17.33
C GLN A 90 -0.93 -17.83 16.96
N SER A 91 -0.86 -18.20 15.68
CA SER A 91 -0.91 -19.59 15.24
C SER A 91 0.38 -20.28 15.67
N THR A 92 0.37 -20.84 16.88
CA THR A 92 1.35 -21.81 17.38
C THR A 92 1.21 -23.16 16.66
N GLU A 93 1.32 -23.15 15.34
CA GLU A 93 1.91 -24.25 14.60
C GLU A 93 3.17 -23.68 13.96
N THR A 94 4.29 -24.35 14.19
CA THR A 94 5.63 -23.96 13.78
C THR A 94 5.76 -23.83 12.25
N LEU A 95 5.23 -22.77 11.64
CA LEU A 95 5.57 -22.36 10.29
C LEU A 95 6.89 -21.61 10.38
N ARG A 96 8.00 -22.34 10.25
CA ARG A 96 9.32 -21.72 10.18
C ARG A 96 9.35 -20.77 8.98
N TYR A 97 9.88 -19.58 9.20
CA TYR A 97 10.19 -18.55 8.19
C TYR A 97 10.87 -19.09 6.91
N GLU A 98 11.47 -20.27 6.97
CA GLU A 98 12.13 -21.00 5.87
C GLU A 98 11.18 -21.40 4.72
N GLU A 99 9.87 -21.51 4.94
CA GLU A 99 8.93 -21.97 3.89
C GLU A 99 8.51 -20.87 2.89
N PHE A 100 8.62 -19.60 3.26
CA PHE A 100 8.25 -18.47 2.40
C PHE A 100 9.41 -17.91 1.58
N MET A 101 10.63 -18.41 1.77
CA MET A 101 11.85 -17.96 1.10
C MET A 101 12.55 -19.09 0.32
N LYS A 102 11.82 -20.14 -0.08
CA LYS A 102 12.38 -21.14 -1.00
C LYS A 102 12.58 -20.49 -2.37
N LYS A 103 13.86 -20.33 -2.74
CA LYS A 103 14.28 -20.18 -4.13
C LYS A 103 13.90 -21.46 -4.87
N ASP A 104 13.03 -21.31 -5.86
CA ASP A 104 13.18 -22.06 -7.10
C ASP A 104 13.96 -21.18 -8.09
#